data_AF-A0A2V8XLN7-F1
#
_entry.id   AF-A0A2V8XLN7-F1
#
_cell.length_a   1.000
_cell.length_b   1.000
_cell.length_c   1.000
_cell.angle_alpha   90.00
_cell.angle_beta   90.00
_cell.angle_gamma   90.00
#
_symmetry.space_group_name_H-M   'P 1'
#
loop_
_entity.id
_entity.type
_entity.pdbx_description
1 polymer ?
#
loop_
_entity_poly.entity_id
_entity_poly.type
_entity_poly.pdbx_seq_one_letter_code
_entity_poly.pdbx_strand_id
1 'polypeptide(L)'
;MASQLYLSNYLDSRFRPSVQVDSKAIEDFYANAVVPEAKARGQEPPTLEAAHDLIQEALVQRGINEQAEKWLKESRARLHVEILLDGGSK
;
A
#
# COMPACT_ATOMS: atom_id res chain seq x y z
N MET A 1 -12.02 -7.93 -13.60
CA MET A 1 -11.57 -8.64 -12.38
C MET A 1 -10.15 -9.23 -12.54
N ALA A 2 -9.84 -9.96 -13.62
CA ALA A 2 -8.50 -10.56 -13.80
C ALA A 2 -7.34 -9.55 -13.90
N SER A 3 -7.52 -8.43 -14.60
CA SER A 3 -6.48 -7.39 -14.79
C SER A 3 -5.99 -6.75 -13.49
N GLN A 4 -6.89 -6.54 -12.52
CA GLN A 4 -6.55 -5.96 -11.22
C GLN A 4 -5.61 -6.89 -10.43
N LEU A 5 -5.90 -8.20 -10.44
CA LEU A 5 -5.10 -9.20 -9.73
C LEU A 5 -3.70 -9.36 -10.34
N TYR A 6 -3.60 -9.36 -11.67
CA TYR A 6 -2.30 -9.40 -12.35
C TYR A 6 -1.43 -8.17 -12.02
N LEU A 7 -2.05 -6.99 -11.97
CA LEU A 7 -1.36 -5.76 -11.59
C LEU A 7 -0.87 -5.84 -10.13
N SER A 8 -1.73 -6.24 -9.19
CA SER A 8 -1.34 -6.37 -7.77
C SER A 8 -0.18 -7.35 -7.58
N ASN A 9 -0.23 -8.53 -8.20
CA ASN A 9 0.86 -9.52 -8.11
C ASN A 9 2.18 -9.00 -8.71
N TYR A 10 2.10 -8.24 -9.80
CA TYR A 10 3.29 -7.63 -10.40
C TYR A 10 3.89 -6.54 -9.50
N LEU A 11 3.06 -5.67 -8.90
CA LEU A 11 3.52 -4.63 -7.97
C LEU A 11 4.17 -5.25 -6.72
N ASP A 12 3.54 -6.29 -6.16
CA ASP A 12 4.07 -7.04 -5.03
C ASP A 12 5.45 -7.63 -5.35
N SER A 13 5.56 -8.40 -6.45
CA SER A 13 6.84 -8.99 -6.88
C SER A 13 7.93 -7.94 -7.12
N ARG A 14 7.57 -6.75 -7.60
CA ARG A 14 8.52 -5.69 -7.94
C ARG A 14 9.00 -4.90 -6.74
N PHE A 15 8.12 -4.62 -5.78
CA PHE A 15 8.40 -3.66 -4.71
C PHE A 15 8.60 -4.31 -3.35
N ARG A 16 8.04 -5.50 -3.08
CA ARG A 16 8.19 -6.20 -1.81
C ARG A 16 9.65 -6.35 -1.36
N PRO A 17 10.62 -6.69 -2.23
CA PRO A 17 12.03 -6.79 -1.84
C PRO A 17 12.66 -5.46 -1.37
N SER A 18 12.05 -4.32 -1.70
CA SER A 18 12.54 -2.98 -1.35
C SER A 18 11.91 -2.41 -0.08
N VAL A 19 10.83 -3.02 0.42
CA VAL A 19 10.15 -2.55 1.63
C VAL A 19 10.85 -3.12 2.85
N GLN A 20 11.34 -2.24 3.72
CA GLN A 20 11.88 -2.60 5.02
C GLN A 20 10.91 -2.14 6.10
N VAL A 21 10.52 -3.07 6.96
CA VAL A 21 9.70 -2.78 8.14
C VAL A 21 10.60 -2.96 9.36
N ASP A 22 10.83 -1.87 10.09
CA ASP A 22 11.56 -1.91 11.35
C ASP A 22 10.60 -2.13 12.53
N SER A 23 11.16 -2.57 13.66
CA SER A 23 10.38 -2.84 14.88
C SER A 23 9.63 -1.62 15.39
N LYS A 24 10.19 -0.41 15.18
CA LYS A 24 9.55 0.84 15.60
C LYS A 24 8.28 1.10 14.80
N ALA A 25 8.28 0.84 13.49
CA ALA A 25 7.10 0.95 12.65
C ALA A 25 5.97 0.00 13.10
N ILE A 26 6.34 -1.20 13.55
CA ILE A 26 5.38 -2.18 14.11
C ILE A 26 4.77 -1.66 15.42
N GLU A 27 5.61 -1.19 16.35
CA GLU A 27 5.16 -0.60 17.63
C GLU A 27 4.26 0.61 17.41
N ASP A 28 4.66 1.51 16.51
CA ASP A 28 3.91 2.73 16.20
C ASP A 28 2.56 2.37 15.54
N PHE A 29 2.52 1.39 14.62
CA PHE A 29 1.28 0.94 14.01
C PHE A 29 0.35 0.28 15.04
N TYR A 30 0.89 -0.55 15.93
CA TYR A 30 0.13 -1.18 17.01
C TYR A 30 -0.53 -0.13 17.92
N ALA A 31 0.25 0.85 18.39
CA ALA A 31 -0.23 1.89 19.29
C ALA A 31 -1.25 2.83 18.64
N ASN A 32 -1.09 3.15 17.36
CA ASN A 32 -1.89 4.17 16.68
C ASN A 32 -3.08 3.62 15.89
N ALA A 33 -3.08 2.34 15.51
CA ALA A 33 -4.14 1.72 14.73
C ALA A 33 -4.82 0.56 15.47
N VAL A 34 -4.05 -0.46 15.85
CA VAL A 34 -4.60 -1.72 16.41
C VAL A 34 -5.28 -1.48 17.76
N VAL A 35 -4.61 -0.78 18.68
CA VAL A 35 -5.17 -0.52 20.01
C VAL A 35 -6.42 0.37 19.95
N PRO A 36 -6.42 1.52 19.23
CA PRO A 36 -7.62 2.33 19.08
C PRO A 36 -8.78 1.59 18.41
N GLU A 37 -8.52 0.77 17.38
CA GLU A 37 -9.57 0.02 16.67
C GLU A 37 -10.23 -1.04 17.56
N ALA A 38 -9.44 -1.80 18.32
CA ALA A 38 -9.98 -2.77 19.28
C ALA A 38 -10.84 -2.08 20.35
N LYS A 39 -10.35 -0.97 20.91
CA LYS A 39 -11.09 -0.16 21.89
C LYS A 39 -12.39 0.39 21.32
N ALA A 40 -12.38 0.89 20.09
CA ALA A 40 -13.58 1.40 19.41
C ALA A 40 -14.65 0.30 19.20
N ARG A 41 -14.22 -0.96 19.11
CA ARG A 41 -15.08 -2.14 19.03
C ARG A 41 -15.48 -2.72 20.40
N GLY A 42 -15.05 -2.10 21.50
CA GLY A 42 -15.27 -2.60 22.87
C GLY A 42 -14.53 -3.91 23.17
N GLN A 43 -13.45 -4.20 22.43
CA GLN A 43 -12.64 -5.39 22.58
C GLN A 43 -11.32 -5.05 23.27
N GLU A 44 -10.77 -6.02 23.98
CA GLU A 44 -9.41 -5.93 24.47
C GLU A 44 -8.44 -6.10 23.29
N PRO A 45 -7.44 -5.20 23.12
CA PRO A 45 -6.49 -5.34 22.03
C PRO A 45 -5.67 -6.62 22.18
N PRO A 46 -5.33 -7.32 21.07
CA PRO A 46 -4.37 -8.42 21.11
C PRO A 46 -3.02 -7.90 21.58
N THR A 47 -2.14 -8.76 22.11
CA THR A 47 -0.78 -8.33 22.46
C THR A 47 0.01 -7.93 21.21
N LEU A 48 1.05 -7.10 21.39
CA LEU A 48 1.95 -6.73 20.30
C LEU A 48 2.55 -7.96 19.61
N GLU A 49 2.95 -8.96 20.40
CA GLU A 49 3.50 -10.23 19.89
C GLU A 49 2.47 -11.00 19.05
N ALA A 50 1.22 -11.10 19.52
CA ALA A 50 0.16 -11.78 18.78
C ALA A 50 -0.25 -11.04 17.48
N ALA A 51 -0.05 -9.72 17.43
CA ALA A 51 -0.37 -8.90 16.27
C ALA A 51 0.83 -8.70 15.32
N HIS A 52 2.05 -9.09 15.73
CA HIS A 52 3.29 -8.73 15.05
C HIS A 52 3.29 -9.07 13.56
N ASP A 53 3.01 -10.33 13.20
CA ASP A 53 3.05 -10.79 11.81
C ASP A 53 2.00 -10.12 10.93
N LEU A 54 0.81 -9.89 11.49
CA LEU A 54 -0.28 -9.19 10.80
C LEU A 54 0.08 -7.73 10.53
N ILE A 55 0.67 -7.05 11.52
CA ILE A 55 1.13 -5.67 11.37
C ILE A 55 2.27 -5.59 10.36
N GLN A 56 3.23 -6.50 10.45
CA GLN A 56 4.36 -6.54 9.52
C GLN A 56 3.87 -6.70 8.08
N GLU A 57 2.96 -7.64 7.80
CA GLU A 57 2.42 -7.81 6.46
C GLU A 57 1.61 -6.58 6.01
N ALA A 58 0.80 -5.99 6.90
CA ALA A 58 0.08 -4.76 6.58
C ALA A 58 1.02 -3.59 6.21
N LEU A 59 2.13 -3.44 6.93
CA LEU A 59 3.15 -2.43 6.64
C LEU A 59 3.90 -2.72 5.34
N VAL A 60 4.19 -4.00 5.04
CA VAL A 60 4.77 -4.42 3.76
C VAL A 60 3.85 -4.03 2.60
N GLN A 61 2.57 -4.39 2.69
CA GLN A 61 1.57 -4.08 1.66
C GLN A 61 1.40 -2.57 1.50
N ARG A 62 1.41 -1.80 2.59
CA ARG A 62 1.40 -0.34 2.54
C ARG A 62 2.62 0.22 1.79
N GLY A 63 3.82 -0.26 2.11
CA GLY A 63 5.05 0.17 1.43
C GLY A 63 5.05 -0.15 -0.07
N ILE A 64 4.52 -1.31 -0.47
CA ILE A 64 4.33 -1.67 -1.87
C ILE A 64 3.41 -0.68 -2.57
N ASN A 65 2.28 -0.34 -1.95
CA ASN A 65 1.32 0.61 -2.50
C ASN A 65 1.93 2.01 -2.66
N GLU A 66 2.62 2.52 -1.63
CA GLU A 66 3.29 3.82 -1.68
C GLU A 66 4.34 3.89 -2.80
N GLN A 67 5.13 2.81 -2.97
CA GLN A 67 6.15 2.74 -4.00
C GLN A 67 5.54 2.60 -5.41
N ALA A 68 4.43 1.86 -5.53
CA ALA A 68 3.66 1.75 -6.77
C ALA A 68 3.06 3.09 -7.19
N GLU A 69 2.44 3.82 -6.25
CA GLU A 69 1.89 5.16 -6.49
C GLU A 69 2.97 6.14 -6.93
N LYS A 70 4.13 6.14 -6.25
CA LYS A 70 5.29 6.95 -6.63
C LYS A 70 5.73 6.62 -8.05
N TRP A 71 5.92 5.33 -8.37
CA TRP A 71 6.32 4.90 -9.71
C TRP A 71 5.30 5.30 -10.79
N LEU A 72 4.00 5.14 -10.53
CA LEU A 72 2.94 5.54 -11.46
C LEU A 72 2.94 7.06 -11.69
N LYS A 73 3.09 7.85 -10.63
CA LYS A 73 3.16 9.32 -10.70
C LYS A 73 4.34 9.77 -11.54
N GLU A 74 5.52 9.22 -11.30
CA GLU A 74 6.72 9.56 -12.07
C GLU A 74 6.65 9.05 -13.52
N SER A 75 6.04 7.88 -13.75
CA SER A 75 5.84 7.35 -15.11
C SER A 75 4.91 8.23 -15.92
N ARG A 76 3.80 8.69 -15.33
CA ARG A 76 2.89 9.66 -15.96
C ARG A 76 3.57 10.99 -16.26
N ALA A 77 4.44 11.49 -15.38
CA ALA A 77 5.17 12.73 -15.61
C ALA A 77 6.16 12.65 -16.78
N ARG A 78 6.65 11.44 -17.11
CA ARG A 78 7.55 11.19 -18.24
C ARG A 78 6.81 10.92 -19.55
N LEU A 79 5.55 10.50 -19.49
CA LEU A 79 4.70 10.32 -20.67
C LEU A 79 4.14 11.67 -21.08
N HIS A 80 4.66 12.24 -22.18
CA HIS A 80 4.02 13.37 -22.84
C HIS A 80 2.74 12.87 -23.53
N VAL A 81 1.62 12.92 -22.80
CA VAL A 81 0.31 12.59 -23.35
C VAL A 81 -0.20 13.81 -24.10
N GLU A 82 0.07 13.88 -25.41
CA GLU A 82 -0.72 14.74 -26.30
C GLU A 82 -2.10 14.11 -26.44
N ILE A 83 -3.09 14.68 -25.75
CA ILE A 83 -4.49 14.39 -26.06
C ILE A 83 -4.77 15.09 -27.39
N LEU A 84 -4.56 14.37 -28.49
CA LEU A 84 -5.10 14.75 -29.79
C LEU A 84 -6.61 14.57 -29.71
N LEU A 85 -7.31 15.66 -29.37
CA LEU A 85 -8.72 15.80 -29.69
C LEU A 85 -8.82 15.96 -31.21
N ASP A 86 -8.73 14.86 -31.94
CA ASP A 86 -9.03 14.87 -33.37
C ASP A 86 -10.51 14.56 -33.58
N GLY A 87 -11.21 15.54 -34.16
CA GLY A 87 -12.25 15.26 -35.14
C GLY A 87 -13.70 15.34 -34.68
N GLY A 88 -14.27 16.55 -34.76
CA GLY A 88 -15.71 16.79 -34.88
C GLY A 88 -15.99 17.85 -35.95
N SER A 89 -16.01 17.42 -37.20
CA SER A 89 -16.21 18.19 -38.44
C SER A 89 -17.49 19.04 -38.49
N LYS A 90 -17.37 20.33 -38.83
CA LYS A 90 -17.89 20.98 -40.06
C LYS A 90 -17.72 22.50 -40.02
#